data_AF-A0A8C7W8G4-F1
#
_entry.id   AF-A0A8C7W8G4-F1
#
_cell.length_a   1.000
_cell.length_b   1.000
_cell.length_c   1.000
_cell.angle_alpha   90.00
_cell.angle_beta   90.00
_cell.angle_gamma   90.00
#
_symmetry.space_group_name_H-M   'P 1'
#
loop_
_entity.id
_entity.type
_entity.pdbx_description
1 polymer ?
#
loop_
_entity_poly.entity_id
_entity_poly.type
_entity_poly.pdbx_seq_one_letter_code
_entity_poly.pdbx_strand_id
1 'polypeptide(L)'
;MSSAVAMEATRRRQRLSSNWGVSETTEEPAGQWGRAWEVDWFSLSAVILLLCTAPFLVFFFVMVCDQYQCSVSQPLVELYSGEATLRSIWEKAPSFTWTAAQIYTVWVSFQVVLYMCVPDITHKFLPGYAGGVQDGARTPAGLINKYEINGLQSWLITHALWYANAQYFHWFSPTIIFDNWIPLLWCTNILGYVVSTFAFVKAYLFPTNAEDCKFTGNVFYNYMMGIEFNPRIGKWFDFKLFFNGRPGIVAWTLINLSYAAKQQELYGYVTNSMILVNVLQAIYVLDFFWNEAWYLKTIDICHDHFGWYLGWGDCVWLPFLYTLQGLYLVYNPVQLSTAHAAAVLLLGLVGYYVFRSTNHQKDLFRRTEGKCSVWGKKPTFIECAYRSGDGGLHHSKLMTSGFWGVARHLNYTGDLMGSLAYCAACGFGHIHPYFYIVYMTILLVHRCVRDEHRCSSKYGKDWKRYTDAVPYRLLPGIF
;
A
#
# COMPACT_ATOMS: atom_id res chain seq x y z
N MET A 1 1.19 1.58 54.04
CA MET A 1 1.82 0.33 53.56
C MET A 1 1.86 0.16 52.03
N SER A 2 1.29 1.07 51.21
CA SER A 2 1.33 0.95 49.73
C SER A 2 2.41 1.80 49.03
N SER A 3 2.96 2.85 49.66
CA SER A 3 4.01 3.69 49.06
C SER A 3 5.45 3.19 49.29
N ALA A 4 5.68 2.39 50.35
CA ALA A 4 7.00 1.84 50.67
C ALA A 4 7.41 0.71 49.71
N VAL A 5 6.45 -0.10 49.26
CA VAL A 5 6.68 -1.22 48.32
C VAL A 5 7.04 -0.70 46.92
N ALA A 6 6.46 0.43 46.50
CA ALA A 6 6.77 1.06 45.22
C ALA A 6 8.21 1.62 45.19
N MET A 7 8.66 2.26 46.28
CA MET A 7 10.02 2.81 46.38
C MET A 7 11.10 1.71 46.46
N GLU A 8 10.79 0.57 47.06
CA GLU A 8 11.72 -0.56 47.18
C GLU A 8 11.89 -1.30 45.84
N ALA A 9 10.85 -1.35 45.01
CA ALA A 9 10.91 -1.84 43.63
C ALA A 9 11.76 -0.93 42.73
N THR A 10 11.70 0.40 42.91
CA THR A 10 12.54 1.36 42.16
C THR A 10 14.02 1.26 42.57
N ARG A 11 14.31 1.10 43.87
CA ARG A 11 15.67 0.91 44.38
C ARG A 11 16.32 -0.41 43.94
N ARG A 12 15.54 -1.49 43.81
CA ARG A 12 16.03 -2.77 43.28
C ARG A 12 16.41 -2.69 41.80
N ARG A 13 15.71 -1.87 41.00
CA ARG A 13 16.07 -1.62 39.59
C ARG A 13 17.36 -0.82 39.42
N GLN A 14 17.63 0.15 40.29
CA GLN A 14 18.88 0.94 40.22
C GLN A 14 20.12 0.16 40.71
N ARG A 15 19.97 -0.79 41.65
CA ARG A 15 21.11 -1.59 42.16
C ARG A 15 21.58 -2.71 41.23
N LEU A 16 20.79 -3.10 40.21
CA LEU A 16 21.20 -4.07 39.20
C LEU A 16 21.99 -3.43 38.04
N SER A 17 22.13 -2.10 38.02
CA SER A 17 22.83 -1.34 36.97
C SER A 17 24.32 -1.10 37.27
N SER A 18 24.85 -1.47 38.44
CA SER A 18 26.18 -1.02 38.87
C SER A 18 27.23 -2.12 39.09
N ASN A 19 27.04 -3.34 38.58
CA ASN A 19 28.07 -4.39 38.70
C ASN A 19 27.94 -5.42 37.58
N TRP A 20 28.52 -5.16 36.40
CA TRP A 20 29.06 -6.22 35.52
C TRP A 20 30.14 -5.62 34.62
N GLY A 21 31.37 -6.07 34.84
CA GLY A 21 32.52 -5.77 33.99
C GLY A 21 32.46 -6.55 32.67
N VAL A 22 32.93 -5.87 31.63
CA VAL A 22 33.48 -6.33 30.33
C VAL A 22 33.14 -7.77 29.90
N SER A 23 32.19 -7.87 28.97
CA SER A 23 32.08 -8.90 27.94
C SER A 23 31.33 -8.28 26.76
N GLU A 24 32.06 -7.80 25.75
CA GLU A 24 31.51 -7.33 24.48
C GLU A 24 30.98 -8.50 23.65
N THR A 25 29.73 -8.86 23.91
CA THR A 25 28.81 -9.39 22.90
C THR A 25 27.51 -8.64 23.07
N THR A 26 27.29 -7.63 22.25
CA THR A 26 26.00 -6.95 22.10
C THR A 26 24.99 -7.97 21.56
N GLU A 27 24.36 -8.73 22.45
CA GLU A 27 23.10 -9.39 22.15
C GLU A 27 22.07 -8.29 21.90
N GLU A 28 21.76 -8.03 20.63
CA GLU A 28 20.60 -7.20 20.28
C GLU A 28 19.37 -7.78 21.00
N PRO A 29 18.61 -6.98 21.77
CA PRO A 29 17.48 -7.49 22.51
C PRO A 29 16.45 -8.12 21.55
N ALA A 30 16.23 -9.43 21.71
CA ALA A 30 15.23 -10.17 20.97
C ALA A 30 13.84 -9.55 21.22
N GLY A 31 13.20 -9.03 20.16
CA GLY A 31 11.81 -8.56 20.26
C GLY A 31 11.49 -7.19 19.63
N GLN A 32 12.45 -6.49 19.03
CA GLN A 32 12.17 -5.21 18.36
C GLN A 32 11.48 -5.38 16.99
N TRP A 33 10.20 -5.75 16.97
CA TRP A 33 9.41 -5.91 15.73
C TRP A 33 8.73 -4.61 15.28
N GLY A 34 8.68 -4.34 13.97
CA GLY A 34 7.86 -3.26 13.40
C GLY A 34 8.50 -1.88 13.44
N ARG A 35 7.72 -0.85 13.79
CA ARG A 35 8.16 0.56 13.89
C ARG A 35 9.30 0.78 14.89
N ALA A 36 10.01 1.91 14.75
CA ALA A 36 11.11 2.29 15.63
C ALA A 36 10.63 2.46 17.09
N TRP A 37 11.47 2.03 18.03
CA TRP A 37 11.22 2.08 19.48
C TRP A 37 11.74 3.37 20.10
N GLU A 38 12.84 3.88 19.55
CA GLU A 38 13.39 5.19 19.85
C GLU A 38 13.30 6.03 18.58
N VAL A 39 12.90 7.29 18.74
CA VAL A 39 12.75 8.21 17.61
C VAL A 39 13.95 9.13 17.61
N ASP A 40 14.85 8.88 16.68
CA ASP A 40 15.97 9.78 16.42
C ASP A 40 15.48 11.07 15.72
N TRP A 41 16.32 12.10 15.74
CA TRP A 41 16.01 13.41 15.15
C TRP A 41 15.75 13.36 13.65
N PHE A 42 16.41 12.45 12.92
CA PHE A 42 16.20 12.30 11.48
C PHE A 42 14.82 11.69 11.21
N SER A 43 14.45 10.62 11.92
CA SER A 43 13.13 9.99 11.86
C SER A 43 12.01 10.99 12.19
N LEU A 44 12.18 11.79 13.25
CA LEU A 44 11.20 12.82 13.62
C LEU A 44 11.08 13.89 12.53
N SER A 45 12.20 14.40 12.02
CA SER A 45 12.22 15.44 10.99
C SER A 45 11.56 14.94 9.70
N ALA A 46 11.83 13.70 9.30
CA ALA A 46 11.20 13.06 8.15
C ALA A 46 9.68 12.91 8.35
N VAL A 47 9.23 12.50 9.54
CA VAL A 47 7.80 12.41 9.85
C VAL A 47 7.11 13.76 9.77
N ILE A 48 7.68 14.80 10.39
CA ILE A 48 7.09 16.15 10.35
C ILE A 48 7.05 16.66 8.92
N LEU A 49 8.14 16.48 8.15
CA LEU A 49 8.18 16.85 6.74
C LEU A 49 7.07 16.17 5.95
N LEU A 50 6.88 14.86 6.09
CA LEU A 50 5.84 14.11 5.38
C LEU A 50 4.42 14.55 5.77
N LEU A 51 4.16 14.72 7.07
CA LEU A 51 2.86 15.20 7.57
C LEU A 51 2.50 16.58 7.01
N CYS A 52 3.50 17.46 6.86
CA CYS A 52 3.28 18.79 6.31
C CYS A 52 3.20 18.77 4.78
N THR A 53 4.02 17.99 4.07
CA THR A 53 4.21 18.13 2.61
C THR A 53 3.36 17.22 1.76
N ALA A 54 3.03 16.00 2.22
CA ALA A 54 2.36 15.03 1.35
C ALA A 54 0.96 15.48 0.89
N PRO A 55 0.11 16.13 1.72
CA PRO A 55 -1.16 16.67 1.25
C PRO A 55 -1.00 17.74 0.17
N PHE A 56 -0.02 18.63 0.33
CA PHE A 56 0.29 19.64 -0.70
C PHE A 56 0.81 19.01 -1.99
N LEU A 57 1.60 17.94 -1.88
CA LEU A 57 2.10 17.22 -3.06
C LEU A 57 0.94 16.62 -3.87
N VAL A 58 -0.02 15.95 -3.22
CA VAL A 58 -1.20 15.42 -3.90
C VAL A 58 -2.01 16.54 -4.53
N PHE A 59 -2.29 17.59 -3.76
CA PHE A 59 -3.00 18.76 -4.27
C PHE A 59 -2.31 19.36 -5.50
N PHE A 60 -0.99 19.54 -5.45
CA PHE A 60 -0.19 20.05 -6.55
C PHE A 60 -0.34 19.19 -7.82
N PHE A 61 -0.19 17.85 -7.72
CA PHE A 61 -0.33 16.98 -8.89
C PHE A 61 -1.72 17.01 -9.52
N VAL A 62 -2.77 17.19 -8.70
CA VAL A 62 -4.14 17.34 -9.22
C VAL A 62 -4.33 18.71 -9.88
N MET A 63 -3.90 19.80 -9.22
CA MET A 63 -4.04 21.16 -9.77
C MET A 63 -3.23 21.39 -11.03
N VAL A 64 -2.05 20.78 -11.14
CA VAL A 64 -1.23 20.84 -12.35
C VAL A 64 -1.98 20.26 -13.55
N CYS A 65 -2.76 19.20 -13.37
CA CYS A 65 -3.61 18.71 -14.45
C CYS A 65 -4.76 19.65 -14.78
N ASP A 66 -5.49 20.09 -13.76
CA ASP A 66 -6.68 20.91 -13.92
C ASP A 66 -6.39 22.29 -14.53
N GLN A 67 -5.34 22.97 -14.06
CA GLN A 67 -5.04 24.35 -14.42
C GLN A 67 -3.95 24.47 -15.50
N TYR A 68 -3.10 23.44 -15.67
CA TYR A 68 -1.86 23.53 -16.47
C TYR A 68 -1.66 22.37 -17.44
N GLN A 69 -2.73 21.68 -17.84
CA GLN A 69 -2.68 20.54 -18.78
C GLN A 69 -1.64 19.49 -18.38
N CYS A 70 -1.47 19.30 -17.07
CA CYS A 70 -0.52 18.39 -16.44
C CYS A 70 0.97 18.77 -16.64
N SER A 71 1.27 20.03 -16.97
CA SER A 71 2.63 20.56 -17.02
C SER A 71 3.15 20.94 -15.64
N VAL A 72 4.08 20.17 -15.10
CA VAL A 72 4.68 20.39 -13.76
C VAL A 72 5.56 21.65 -13.73
N SER A 73 6.21 21.98 -14.85
CA SER A 73 7.11 23.13 -14.94
C SER A 73 6.39 24.46 -15.07
N GLN A 74 5.23 24.49 -15.73
CA GLN A 74 4.51 25.72 -16.02
C GLN A 74 4.13 26.55 -14.78
N PRO A 75 3.51 26.00 -13.72
CA PRO A 75 3.23 26.79 -12.52
C PRO A 75 4.50 27.32 -11.84
N LEU A 76 5.62 26.60 -11.93
CA LEU A 76 6.90 27.06 -11.38
C LEU A 76 7.45 28.24 -12.17
N VAL A 77 7.32 28.20 -13.50
CA VAL A 77 7.72 29.31 -14.38
C VAL A 77 6.84 30.54 -14.14
N GLU A 78 5.52 30.38 -14.05
CA GLU A 78 4.58 31.49 -13.81
C GLU A 78 4.76 32.12 -12.42
N LEU A 79 5.07 31.32 -11.40
CA LEU A 79 5.42 31.83 -10.07
C LEU A 79 6.75 32.59 -10.08
N TYR A 80 7.74 32.12 -10.86
CA TYR A 80 9.04 32.76 -10.98
C TYR A 80 8.98 34.06 -11.80
N SER A 81 8.19 34.09 -12.87
CA SER A 81 7.99 35.28 -13.70
C SER A 81 7.07 36.32 -13.07
N GLY A 82 6.31 35.93 -12.03
CA GLY A 82 5.32 36.78 -11.38
C GLY A 82 3.99 36.86 -12.10
N GLU A 83 3.77 36.05 -13.15
CA GLU A 83 2.50 35.93 -13.87
C GLU A 83 1.41 35.26 -13.03
N ALA A 84 1.81 34.38 -12.10
CA ALA A 84 0.93 33.78 -11.11
C ALA A 84 1.46 34.01 -9.69
N THR A 85 0.55 34.01 -8.73
CA THR A 85 0.87 33.94 -7.30
C THR A 85 0.30 32.65 -6.71
N LEU A 86 0.83 32.20 -5.57
CA LEU A 86 0.26 31.06 -4.85
C LEU A 86 -1.23 31.27 -4.54
N ARG A 87 -1.61 32.52 -4.26
CA ARG A 87 -3.00 32.91 -4.02
C ARG A 87 -3.86 32.75 -5.26
N SER A 88 -3.40 33.20 -6.44
CA SER A 88 -4.20 33.07 -7.67
C SER A 88 -4.38 31.62 -8.11
N ILE A 89 -3.38 30.75 -7.87
CA ILE A 89 -3.50 29.30 -8.13
C ILE A 89 -4.53 28.68 -7.18
N TRP A 90 -4.49 29.07 -5.90
CA TRP A 90 -5.42 28.61 -4.88
C TRP A 90 -6.86 29.06 -5.15
N GLU A 91 -7.07 30.32 -5.53
CA GLU A 91 -8.41 30.87 -5.80
C GLU A 91 -9.11 30.21 -6.99
N LYS A 92 -8.35 29.63 -7.93
CA LYS A 92 -8.89 28.84 -9.04
C LYS A 92 -9.25 27.40 -8.66
N ALA A 93 -8.74 26.89 -7.54
CA ALA A 93 -8.99 25.51 -7.14
C ALA A 93 -10.44 25.35 -6.67
N PRO A 94 -11.21 24.40 -7.24
CA PRO A 94 -12.54 24.08 -6.73
C PRO A 94 -12.54 23.78 -5.23
N SER A 95 -13.44 24.46 -4.52
CA SER A 95 -13.61 24.28 -3.09
C SER A 95 -14.45 23.03 -2.77
N PHE A 96 -14.53 22.70 -1.49
CA PHE A 96 -15.42 21.66 -1.00
C PHE A 96 -16.88 21.88 -1.43
N THR A 97 -17.56 20.80 -1.83
CA THR A 97 -18.98 20.84 -2.17
C THR A 97 -19.77 19.79 -1.38
N TRP A 98 -21.01 20.13 -1.02
CA TRP A 98 -21.92 19.18 -0.37
C TRP A 98 -22.26 17.98 -1.25
N THR A 99 -22.32 18.17 -2.57
CA THR A 99 -22.51 17.09 -3.54
C THR A 99 -21.40 16.05 -3.45
N ALA A 100 -20.13 16.48 -3.44
CA ALA A 100 -19.01 15.56 -3.31
C ALA A 100 -19.00 14.84 -1.95
N ALA A 101 -19.36 15.55 -0.88
CA ALA A 101 -19.49 14.94 0.44
C ALA A 101 -20.57 13.85 0.47
N GLN A 102 -21.72 14.09 -0.18
CA GLN A 102 -22.78 13.09 -0.32
C GLN A 102 -22.32 11.88 -1.14
N ILE A 103 -21.71 12.10 -2.31
CA ILE A 103 -21.15 11.04 -3.16
C ILE A 103 -20.18 10.17 -2.36
N TYR A 104 -19.23 10.81 -1.67
CA TYR A 104 -18.20 10.10 -0.93
C TYR A 104 -18.75 9.38 0.30
N THR A 105 -19.72 9.97 1.00
CA THR A 105 -20.40 9.31 2.13
C THR A 105 -21.17 8.07 1.67
N VAL A 106 -21.88 8.16 0.54
CA VAL A 106 -22.58 7.01 -0.05
C VAL A 106 -21.58 5.94 -0.45
N TRP A 107 -20.47 6.31 -1.10
CA TRP A 107 -19.40 5.39 -1.49
C TRP A 107 -18.82 4.64 -0.29
N VAL A 108 -18.37 5.36 0.74
CA VAL A 108 -17.76 4.74 1.92
C VAL A 108 -18.78 3.89 2.67
N SER A 109 -20.02 4.36 2.83
CA SER A 109 -21.08 3.60 3.49
C SER A 109 -21.40 2.31 2.74
N PHE A 110 -21.49 2.37 1.41
CA PHE A 110 -21.68 1.21 0.56
C PHE A 110 -20.55 0.19 0.72
N GLN A 111 -19.29 0.65 0.71
CA GLN A 111 -18.14 -0.23 0.96
C GLN A 111 -18.13 -0.83 2.37
N VAL A 112 -18.57 -0.09 3.40
CA VAL A 112 -18.75 -0.63 4.76
C VAL A 112 -19.80 -1.74 4.76
N VAL A 113 -20.94 -1.54 4.09
CA VAL A 113 -22.00 -2.55 4.00
C VAL A 113 -21.49 -3.80 3.29
N LEU A 114 -20.79 -3.66 2.16
CA LEU A 114 -20.20 -4.81 1.47
C LEU A 114 -19.19 -5.55 2.37
N TYR A 115 -18.31 -4.81 3.05
CA TYR A 115 -17.29 -5.40 3.92
C TYR A 115 -17.86 -6.12 5.15
N MET A 116 -18.89 -5.55 5.79
CA MET A 116 -19.40 -6.05 7.07
C MET A 116 -20.62 -6.97 6.96
N CYS A 117 -21.47 -6.74 5.97
CA CYS A 117 -22.78 -7.39 5.90
C CYS A 117 -22.87 -8.47 4.82
N VAL A 118 -21.94 -8.50 3.87
CA VAL A 118 -21.99 -9.43 2.74
C VAL A 118 -20.88 -10.48 2.90
N PRO A 119 -21.19 -11.72 3.33
CA PRO A 119 -20.20 -12.77 3.40
C PRO A 119 -19.71 -13.17 2.01
N ASP A 120 -18.48 -13.63 1.93
CA ASP A 120 -17.94 -14.16 0.68
C ASP A 120 -18.62 -15.49 0.34
N ILE A 121 -19.31 -15.50 -0.78
CA ILE A 121 -19.86 -16.71 -1.41
C ILE A 121 -19.05 -17.09 -2.64
N THR A 122 -18.25 -16.16 -3.19
CA THR A 122 -17.45 -16.36 -4.39
C THR A 122 -16.42 -17.48 -4.22
N HIS A 123 -15.81 -17.67 -3.04
CA HIS A 123 -14.91 -18.82 -2.79
C HIS A 123 -15.55 -20.19 -2.94
N LYS A 124 -16.88 -20.30 -2.84
CA LYS A 124 -17.59 -21.58 -2.99
C LYS A 124 -17.66 -22.03 -4.46
N PHE A 125 -17.56 -21.08 -5.38
CA PHE A 125 -17.74 -21.33 -6.82
C PHE A 125 -16.45 -21.15 -7.62
N LEU A 126 -15.50 -20.36 -7.13
CA LEU A 126 -14.22 -20.13 -7.82
C LEU A 126 -13.13 -21.09 -7.32
N PRO A 127 -12.74 -22.10 -8.12
CA PRO A 127 -11.69 -23.03 -7.72
C PRO A 127 -10.35 -22.31 -7.56
N GLY A 128 -9.68 -22.54 -6.44
CA GLY A 128 -8.36 -21.95 -6.15
C GLY A 128 -8.41 -20.53 -5.58
N TYR A 129 -9.58 -19.88 -5.50
CA TYR A 129 -9.74 -18.61 -4.79
C TYR A 129 -9.82 -18.86 -3.27
N ALA A 130 -9.02 -18.11 -2.50
CA ALA A 130 -9.00 -18.19 -1.04
C ALA A 130 -9.80 -17.02 -0.43
N GLY A 131 -11.13 -17.13 -0.43
CA GLY A 131 -12.04 -16.18 0.20
C GLY A 131 -12.67 -16.71 1.50
N GLY A 132 -13.67 -16.01 2.03
CA GLY A 132 -14.36 -16.33 3.28
C GLY A 132 -13.52 -16.05 4.52
N VAL A 133 -13.84 -16.69 5.64
CA VAL A 133 -13.10 -16.49 6.91
C VAL A 133 -11.71 -17.09 6.82
N GLN A 134 -10.69 -16.23 6.89
CA GLN A 134 -9.27 -16.60 6.89
C GLN A 134 -8.57 -16.12 8.16
N ASP A 135 -7.58 -16.88 8.61
CA ASP A 135 -6.71 -16.49 9.72
C ASP A 135 -5.60 -15.54 9.24
N GLY A 136 -5.38 -14.46 9.98
CA GLY A 136 -4.23 -13.57 9.78
C GLY A 136 -2.95 -14.10 10.40
N ALA A 137 -1.89 -13.29 10.34
CA ALA A 137 -0.65 -13.62 11.02
C ALA A 137 -0.75 -13.44 12.54
N ARG A 138 0.09 -14.20 13.26
CA ARG A 138 0.27 -14.06 14.70
C ARG A 138 0.89 -12.70 15.03
N THR A 139 0.23 -11.91 15.87
CA THR A 139 0.74 -10.61 16.35
C THR A 139 1.90 -10.80 17.34
N PRO A 140 2.66 -9.74 17.67
CA PRO A 140 3.68 -9.80 18.72
C PRO A 140 3.16 -10.30 20.08
N ALA A 141 1.95 -9.94 20.48
CA ALA A 141 1.28 -10.46 21.68
C ALA A 141 0.71 -11.88 21.50
N GLY A 142 0.89 -12.50 20.34
CA GLY A 142 0.47 -13.87 20.07
C GLY A 142 -0.98 -14.03 19.58
N LEU A 143 -1.71 -12.94 19.33
CA LEU A 143 -3.10 -12.96 18.85
C LEU A 143 -3.15 -13.40 17.38
N ILE A 144 -4.16 -14.18 17.01
CA ILE A 144 -4.46 -14.53 15.60
C ILE A 144 -5.84 -13.97 15.28
N ASN A 145 -5.85 -12.90 14.48
CA ASN A 145 -7.06 -12.24 14.05
C ASN A 145 -7.73 -13.01 12.90
N LYS A 146 -9.06 -13.11 12.93
CA LYS A 146 -9.85 -13.61 11.80
C LYS A 146 -10.31 -12.47 10.91
N TYR A 147 -10.38 -12.74 9.60
CA TYR A 147 -10.77 -11.78 8.58
C TYR A 147 -11.77 -12.43 7.63
N GLU A 148 -12.84 -11.72 7.28
CA GLU A 148 -13.71 -12.11 6.18
C GLU A 148 -13.13 -11.56 4.87
N ILE A 149 -12.66 -12.46 4.01
CA ILE A 149 -12.03 -12.14 2.72
C ILE A 149 -13.10 -12.20 1.63
N ASN A 150 -13.69 -11.03 1.36
CA ASN A 150 -14.77 -10.84 0.40
C ASN A 150 -14.48 -9.73 -0.64
N GLY A 151 -13.22 -9.34 -0.81
CA GLY A 151 -12.84 -8.19 -1.62
C GLY A 151 -13.12 -8.39 -3.10
N LEU A 152 -12.88 -9.59 -3.64
CA LEU A 152 -13.22 -9.90 -5.04
C LEU A 152 -14.72 -9.79 -5.29
N GLN A 153 -15.53 -10.36 -4.39
CA GLN A 153 -16.99 -10.24 -4.46
C GLN A 153 -17.45 -8.78 -4.36
N SER A 154 -16.87 -8.01 -3.42
CA SER A 154 -17.17 -6.59 -3.25
C SER A 154 -16.84 -5.79 -4.51
N TRP A 155 -15.69 -6.08 -5.13
CA TRP A 155 -15.27 -5.48 -6.39
C TRP A 155 -16.24 -5.82 -7.52
N LEU A 156 -16.62 -7.09 -7.66
CA LEU A 156 -17.55 -7.56 -8.70
C LEU A 156 -18.92 -6.87 -8.58
N ILE A 157 -19.49 -6.85 -7.37
CA ILE A 157 -20.78 -6.18 -7.11
C ILE A 157 -20.68 -4.69 -7.45
N THR A 158 -19.63 -4.03 -6.98
CA THR A 158 -19.40 -2.60 -7.21
C THR A 158 -19.32 -2.27 -8.71
N HIS A 159 -18.54 -3.02 -9.48
CA HIS A 159 -18.32 -2.75 -10.90
C HIS A 159 -19.52 -3.17 -11.75
N ALA A 160 -20.21 -4.26 -11.40
CA ALA A 160 -21.44 -4.67 -12.05
C ALA A 160 -22.54 -3.61 -11.87
N LEU A 161 -22.68 -3.04 -10.68
CA LEU A 161 -23.63 -1.96 -10.42
C LEU A 161 -23.26 -0.68 -11.18
N TRP A 162 -21.98 -0.29 -11.22
CA TRP A 162 -21.55 0.85 -12.01
C TRP A 162 -21.83 0.66 -13.51
N TYR A 163 -21.51 -0.52 -14.06
CA TYR A 163 -21.78 -0.85 -15.45
C TYR A 163 -23.28 -0.87 -15.76
N ALA A 164 -24.08 -1.50 -14.90
CA ALA A 164 -25.53 -1.52 -15.03
C ALA A 164 -26.13 -0.10 -14.94
N ASN A 165 -25.58 0.75 -14.08
CA ASN A 165 -25.94 2.16 -14.04
C ASN A 165 -25.61 2.89 -15.35
N ALA A 166 -24.41 2.69 -15.88
CA ALA A 166 -23.96 3.34 -17.11
C ALA A 166 -24.80 2.93 -18.34
N GLN A 167 -25.27 1.68 -18.41
CA GLN A 167 -25.97 1.14 -19.58
C GLN A 167 -27.50 1.14 -19.47
N TYR A 168 -28.06 1.04 -18.26
CA TYR A 168 -29.50 0.79 -18.06
C TYR A 168 -30.16 1.76 -17.09
N PHE A 169 -29.62 1.91 -15.88
CA PHE A 169 -30.34 2.65 -14.83
C PHE A 169 -30.24 4.17 -14.93
N HIS A 170 -29.10 4.68 -15.39
CA HIS A 170 -28.82 6.11 -15.53
C HIS A 170 -29.13 6.94 -14.26
N TRP A 171 -28.93 6.37 -13.07
CA TRP A 171 -29.13 7.05 -11.78
C TRP A 171 -28.09 8.15 -11.54
N PHE A 172 -26.88 7.99 -12.09
CA PHE A 172 -25.82 8.99 -12.05
C PHE A 172 -24.92 8.89 -13.29
N SER A 173 -24.22 9.99 -13.61
CA SER A 173 -23.30 10.00 -14.75
C SER A 173 -22.12 9.04 -14.55
N PRO A 174 -21.71 8.26 -15.55
CA PRO A 174 -20.46 7.49 -15.50
C PRO A 174 -19.21 8.34 -15.25
N THR A 175 -19.27 9.65 -15.51
CA THR A 175 -18.19 10.64 -15.29
C THR A 175 -18.18 11.27 -13.89
N ILE A 176 -19.13 10.90 -13.01
CA ILE A 176 -19.38 11.58 -11.74
C ILE A 176 -18.13 11.75 -10.85
N ILE A 177 -17.21 10.78 -10.91
CA ILE A 177 -15.97 10.83 -10.11
C ILE A 177 -15.03 11.89 -10.68
N PHE A 178 -14.81 11.93 -12.00
CA PHE A 178 -14.00 12.97 -12.63
C PHE A 178 -14.61 14.36 -12.43
N ASP A 179 -15.92 14.48 -12.62
CA ASP A 179 -16.62 15.78 -12.53
C ASP A 179 -16.55 16.38 -11.12
N ASN A 180 -16.37 15.55 -10.10
CA ASN A 180 -16.22 15.97 -8.70
C ASN A 180 -14.81 15.70 -8.15
N TRP A 181 -13.81 15.50 -9.01
CA TRP A 181 -12.50 14.98 -8.60
C TRP A 181 -11.80 15.82 -7.53
N ILE A 182 -11.81 17.14 -7.71
CA ILE A 182 -11.17 18.09 -6.77
C ILE A 182 -11.99 18.23 -5.47
N PRO A 183 -13.31 18.44 -5.51
CA PRO A 183 -14.15 18.35 -4.31
C PRO A 183 -14.00 17.02 -3.52
N LEU A 184 -13.82 15.89 -4.22
CA LEU A 184 -13.59 14.59 -3.60
C LEU A 184 -12.22 14.52 -2.89
N LEU A 185 -11.19 15.22 -3.40
CA LEU A 185 -9.89 15.33 -2.72
C LEU A 185 -10.03 15.92 -1.31
N TRP A 186 -10.90 16.91 -1.13
CA TRP A 186 -11.18 17.45 0.21
C TRP A 186 -11.84 16.41 1.11
N CYS A 187 -12.82 15.67 0.57
CA CYS A 187 -13.55 14.65 1.32
C CYS A 187 -12.62 13.49 1.76
N THR A 188 -11.74 13.04 0.88
CA THR A 188 -10.77 11.97 1.18
C THR A 188 -9.72 12.42 2.20
N ASN A 189 -9.26 13.68 2.13
CA ASN A 189 -8.37 14.26 3.14
C ASN A 189 -9.04 14.30 4.51
N ILE A 190 -10.28 14.82 4.59
CA ILE A 190 -11.04 14.86 5.84
C ILE A 190 -11.16 13.45 6.43
N LEU A 191 -11.57 12.46 5.63
CA LEU A 191 -11.67 11.08 6.10
C LEU A 191 -10.33 10.53 6.57
N GLY A 192 -9.25 10.72 5.79
CA GLY A 192 -7.90 10.29 6.16
C GLY A 192 -7.45 10.83 7.52
N TYR A 193 -7.64 12.13 7.76
CA TYR A 193 -7.32 12.72 9.08
C TYR A 193 -8.25 12.22 10.19
N VAL A 194 -9.55 12.07 9.92
CA VAL A 194 -10.53 11.58 10.90
C VAL A 194 -10.18 10.15 11.34
N VAL A 195 -9.89 9.24 10.41
CA VAL A 195 -9.66 7.83 10.72
C VAL A 195 -8.33 7.62 11.44
N SER A 196 -7.31 8.41 11.09
CA SER A 196 -6.01 8.37 11.76
C SER A 196 -6.07 8.99 13.15
N THR A 197 -6.81 10.09 13.32
CA THR A 197 -7.07 10.69 14.65
C THR A 197 -7.89 9.74 15.51
N PHE A 198 -8.93 9.11 14.95
CA PHE A 198 -9.71 8.10 15.64
C PHE A 198 -8.83 6.93 16.11
N ALA A 199 -8.00 6.36 15.23
CA ALA A 199 -7.09 5.27 15.59
C ALA A 199 -6.08 5.69 16.68
N PHE A 200 -5.56 6.92 16.59
CA PHE A 200 -4.66 7.47 17.60
C PHE A 200 -5.34 7.60 18.97
N VAL A 201 -6.52 8.23 19.04
CA VAL A 201 -7.29 8.39 20.28
C VAL A 201 -7.73 7.04 20.84
N LYS A 202 -8.23 6.15 19.98
CA LYS A 202 -8.63 4.79 20.34
C LYS A 202 -7.50 4.03 21.03
N ALA A 203 -6.27 4.16 20.54
CA ALA A 203 -5.13 3.47 21.12
C ALA A 203 -4.85 3.85 22.59
N TYR A 204 -5.24 5.06 23.01
CA TYR A 204 -5.13 5.50 24.41
C TYR A 204 -6.35 5.13 25.27
N LEU A 205 -7.55 5.12 24.68
CA LEU A 205 -8.79 4.99 25.45
C LEU A 205 -9.34 3.56 25.48
N PHE A 206 -9.31 2.86 24.35
CA PHE A 206 -9.89 1.52 24.18
C PHE A 206 -9.17 0.73 23.06
N PRO A 207 -7.89 0.39 23.25
CA PRO A 207 -7.16 -0.43 22.28
C PRO A 207 -7.79 -1.82 22.14
N THR A 208 -7.76 -2.40 20.94
CA THR A 208 -8.27 -3.76 20.65
C THR A 208 -7.45 -4.79 21.40
N ASN A 209 -6.12 -4.59 21.40
CA ASN A 209 -5.19 -5.35 22.22
C ASN A 209 -4.10 -4.41 22.75
N ALA A 210 -4.09 -4.14 24.05
CA ALA A 210 -3.14 -3.23 24.67
C ALA A 210 -1.69 -3.75 24.62
N GLU A 211 -1.48 -5.07 24.58
CA GLU A 211 -0.14 -5.68 24.52
C GLU A 211 0.54 -5.48 23.16
N ASP A 212 -0.24 -5.23 22.11
CA ASP A 212 0.26 -4.94 20.76
C ASP A 212 0.45 -3.42 20.50
N CYS A 213 0.11 -2.56 21.48
CA CYS A 213 0.30 -1.12 21.37
C CYS A 213 1.76 -0.72 21.60
N LYS A 214 2.25 0.26 20.82
CA LYS A 214 3.62 0.78 20.92
C LYS A 214 3.66 2.29 21.05
N PHE A 215 4.31 2.76 22.11
CA PHE A 215 4.49 4.17 22.42
C PHE A 215 5.97 4.52 22.43
N THR A 216 6.35 5.60 21.74
CA THR A 216 7.76 6.03 21.65
C THR A 216 8.03 7.38 22.34
N GLY A 217 7.09 7.88 23.14
CA GLY A 217 7.16 9.20 23.79
C GLY A 217 7.02 10.41 22.84
N ASN A 218 7.07 10.20 21.51
CA ASN A 218 6.92 11.27 20.52
C ASN A 218 5.53 11.23 19.86
N VAL A 219 4.75 12.30 20.04
CA VAL A 219 3.36 12.40 19.55
C VAL A 219 3.28 12.36 18.03
N PHE A 220 4.13 13.09 17.31
CA PHE A 220 4.11 13.14 15.84
C PHE A 220 4.44 11.79 15.22
N TYR A 221 5.47 11.12 15.74
CA TYR A 221 5.85 9.78 15.28
C TYR A 221 4.78 8.74 15.60
N ASN A 222 4.18 8.79 16.80
CA ASN A 222 3.06 7.92 17.17
C ASN A 222 1.82 8.14 16.29
N TYR A 223 1.52 9.39 15.95
CA TYR A 223 0.40 9.74 15.07
C TYR A 223 0.63 9.25 13.64
N MET A 224 1.83 9.49 13.10
CA MET A 224 2.23 9.06 11.76
C MET A 224 2.24 7.54 11.61
N MET A 225 2.99 6.85 12.47
CA MET A 225 3.23 5.41 12.35
C MET A 225 2.15 4.55 13.00
N GLY A 226 1.31 5.13 13.86
CA GLY A 226 0.24 4.41 14.55
C GLY A 226 0.72 3.73 15.84
N ILE A 227 -0.07 3.83 16.90
CA ILE A 227 0.21 3.19 18.20
C ILE A 227 -0.35 1.77 18.24
N GLU A 228 -1.56 1.59 17.72
CA GLU A 228 -2.26 0.30 17.74
C GLU A 228 -1.88 -0.52 16.51
N PHE A 229 -1.59 -1.81 16.74
CA PHE A 229 -1.10 -2.68 15.69
C PHE A 229 -2.16 -2.96 14.64
N ASN A 230 -3.32 -3.52 15.02
CA ASN A 230 -4.47 -3.75 14.14
C ASN A 230 -5.72 -3.19 14.83
N PRO A 231 -6.05 -1.89 14.67
CA PRO A 231 -7.24 -1.32 15.26
C PRO A 231 -8.50 -1.93 14.68
N ARG A 232 -9.44 -2.33 15.55
CA ARG A 232 -10.72 -2.92 15.20
C ARG A 232 -11.91 -2.25 15.87
N ILE A 233 -13.04 -2.27 15.20
CA ILE A 233 -14.36 -2.06 15.81
C ILE A 233 -15.06 -3.42 15.90
N GLY A 234 -15.36 -3.84 17.12
CA GLY A 234 -15.86 -5.19 17.38
C GLY A 234 -14.85 -6.26 16.95
N LYS A 235 -15.36 -7.43 16.54
CA LYS A 235 -14.52 -8.57 16.14
C LYS A 235 -14.06 -8.51 14.69
N TRP A 236 -14.82 -7.85 13.82
CA TRP A 236 -14.74 -8.04 12.37
C TRP A 236 -14.23 -6.83 11.60
N PHE A 237 -14.54 -5.60 12.04
CA PHE A 237 -14.12 -4.42 11.29
C PHE A 237 -12.64 -4.12 11.54
N ASP A 238 -11.78 -4.46 10.59
CA ASP A 238 -10.33 -4.20 10.66
C ASP A 238 -9.96 -2.99 9.80
N PHE A 239 -9.35 -1.98 10.42
CA PHE A 239 -9.08 -0.70 9.74
C PHE A 239 -8.09 -0.87 8.58
N LYS A 240 -7.04 -1.67 8.76
CA LYS A 240 -6.02 -1.82 7.72
C LYS A 240 -6.59 -2.50 6.48
N LEU A 241 -7.26 -3.64 6.66
CA LEU A 241 -7.82 -4.37 5.53
C LEU A 241 -8.94 -3.57 4.86
N PHE A 242 -9.79 -2.90 5.66
CA PHE A 242 -10.87 -2.09 5.13
C PHE A 242 -10.33 -0.93 4.28
N PHE A 243 -9.53 -0.02 4.85
CA PHE A 243 -9.12 1.20 4.16
C PHE A 243 -8.25 0.92 2.94
N ASN A 244 -7.30 -0.01 3.04
CA ASN A 244 -6.46 -0.39 1.92
C ASN A 244 -7.30 -1.00 0.78
N GLY A 245 -8.10 -2.03 1.10
CA GLY A 245 -8.80 -2.80 0.09
C GLY A 245 -10.03 -2.08 -0.48
N ARG A 246 -10.90 -1.54 0.37
CA ARG A 246 -12.27 -1.14 -0.02
C ARG A 246 -12.33 0.28 -0.60
N PRO A 247 -12.33 1.37 0.19
CA PRO A 247 -12.44 2.72 -0.37
C PRO A 247 -11.20 3.13 -1.19
N GLY A 248 -10.05 2.46 -1.02
CA GLY A 248 -8.82 2.68 -1.80
C GLY A 248 -8.77 1.87 -3.09
N ILE A 249 -8.40 0.59 -3.01
CA ILE A 249 -8.11 -0.25 -4.19
C ILE A 249 -9.35 -0.53 -5.06
N VAL A 250 -10.56 -0.73 -4.51
CA VAL A 250 -11.78 -0.85 -5.36
C VAL A 250 -12.04 0.46 -6.10
N ALA A 251 -11.82 1.61 -5.45
CA ALA A 251 -12.04 2.91 -6.08
C ALA A 251 -11.08 3.15 -7.25
N TRP A 252 -9.84 2.64 -7.20
CA TRP A 252 -8.85 2.80 -8.26
C TRP A 252 -9.40 2.47 -9.65
N THR A 253 -9.99 1.28 -9.83
CA THR A 253 -10.55 0.89 -11.13
C THR A 253 -11.81 1.68 -11.51
N LEU A 254 -12.64 2.08 -10.54
CA LEU A 254 -13.79 2.96 -10.81
C LEU A 254 -13.37 4.37 -11.26
N ILE A 255 -12.33 4.93 -10.64
CA ILE A 255 -11.76 6.23 -11.01
C ILE A 255 -11.29 6.18 -12.46
N ASN A 256 -10.54 5.13 -12.82
CA ASN A 256 -10.07 4.95 -14.19
C ASN A 256 -11.21 4.80 -15.21
N LEU A 257 -12.28 4.07 -14.86
CA LEU A 257 -13.47 3.94 -15.71
C LEU A 257 -14.18 5.29 -15.87
N SER A 258 -14.26 6.10 -14.82
CA SER A 258 -14.79 7.45 -14.89
C SER A 258 -13.93 8.37 -15.76
N TYR A 259 -12.61 8.19 -15.78
CA TYR A 259 -11.71 8.92 -16.68
C TYR A 259 -11.91 8.51 -18.14
N ALA A 260 -12.02 7.20 -18.42
CA ALA A 260 -12.33 6.73 -19.76
C ALA A 260 -13.69 7.24 -20.24
N ALA A 261 -14.71 7.22 -19.38
CA ALA A 261 -16.02 7.79 -19.67
C ALA A 261 -15.93 9.30 -19.94
N LYS A 262 -15.12 10.04 -19.18
CA LYS A 262 -14.94 11.48 -19.39
C LYS A 262 -14.22 11.76 -20.72
N GLN A 263 -13.20 10.98 -21.06
CA GLN A 263 -12.52 11.11 -22.34
C GLN A 263 -13.48 10.86 -23.51
N GLN A 264 -14.35 9.84 -23.39
CA GLN A 264 -15.42 9.59 -24.37
C GLN A 264 -16.39 10.76 -24.48
N GLU A 265 -16.79 11.38 -23.37
CA GLU A 265 -17.67 12.56 -23.35
C GLU A 265 -17.02 13.78 -24.02
N LEU A 266 -15.76 14.07 -23.71
CA LEU A 266 -15.05 15.26 -24.20
C LEU A 266 -14.64 15.16 -25.68
N TYR A 267 -14.22 13.97 -26.12
CA TYR A 267 -13.60 13.81 -27.45
C TYR A 267 -14.40 12.92 -28.40
N GLY A 268 -15.46 12.25 -27.93
CA GLY A 268 -16.27 11.32 -28.73
C GLY A 268 -15.61 9.96 -28.97
N TYR A 269 -14.43 9.70 -28.39
CA TYR A 269 -13.74 8.41 -28.44
C TYR A 269 -12.82 8.23 -27.22
N VAL A 270 -12.46 6.96 -26.93
CA VAL A 270 -11.45 6.61 -25.93
C VAL A 270 -10.15 6.22 -26.63
N THR A 271 -9.02 6.80 -26.22
CA THR A 271 -7.71 6.52 -26.82
C THR A 271 -7.23 5.11 -26.47
N ASN A 272 -6.38 4.53 -27.34
CA ASN A 272 -5.78 3.22 -27.03
C ASN A 272 -4.90 3.25 -25.78
N SER A 273 -4.28 4.39 -25.46
CA SER A 273 -3.51 4.61 -24.22
C SER A 273 -4.39 4.53 -22.98
N MET A 274 -5.59 5.14 -23.00
CA MET A 274 -6.53 5.12 -21.88
C MET A 274 -7.00 3.68 -21.63
N ILE A 275 -7.32 2.95 -22.70
CA ILE A 275 -7.68 1.52 -22.63
C ILE A 275 -6.51 0.71 -22.04
N LEU A 276 -5.28 0.91 -22.52
CA LEU A 276 -4.09 0.22 -22.03
C LEU A 276 -3.87 0.44 -20.53
N VAL A 277 -3.93 1.69 -20.05
CA VAL A 277 -3.80 2.01 -18.61
C VAL A 277 -4.89 1.31 -17.81
N ASN A 278 -6.15 1.42 -18.24
CA ASN A 278 -7.28 0.78 -17.57
C ASN A 278 -7.11 -0.74 -17.48
N VAL A 279 -6.76 -1.41 -18.58
CA VAL A 279 -6.58 -2.87 -18.63
C VAL A 279 -5.42 -3.30 -17.74
N LEU A 280 -4.25 -2.66 -17.86
CA LEU A 280 -3.06 -3.05 -17.11
C LEU A 280 -3.21 -2.80 -15.60
N GLN A 281 -3.85 -1.71 -15.19
CA GLN A 281 -4.16 -1.45 -13.79
C GLN A 281 -5.28 -2.37 -13.26
N ALA A 282 -6.30 -2.68 -14.09
CA ALA A 282 -7.34 -3.63 -13.71
C ALA A 282 -6.79 -5.05 -13.50
N ILE A 283 -5.84 -5.51 -14.32
CA ILE A 283 -5.14 -6.79 -14.10
C ILE A 283 -4.48 -6.80 -12.71
N TYR A 284 -3.79 -5.72 -12.33
CA TYR A 284 -3.14 -5.61 -11.03
C TYR A 284 -4.15 -5.63 -9.87
N VAL A 285 -5.23 -4.85 -9.97
CA VAL A 285 -6.26 -4.75 -8.94
C VAL A 285 -7.04 -6.07 -8.77
N LEU A 286 -7.41 -6.72 -9.89
CA LEU A 286 -8.06 -8.02 -9.84
C LEU A 286 -7.15 -9.10 -9.27
N ASP A 287 -5.87 -9.07 -9.62
CA ASP A 287 -4.87 -9.98 -9.06
C ASP A 287 -4.67 -9.77 -7.55
N PHE A 288 -4.73 -8.51 -7.08
CA PHE A 288 -4.78 -8.21 -5.64
C PHE A 288 -5.99 -8.87 -4.98
N PHE A 289 -7.21 -8.66 -5.49
CA PHE A 289 -8.42 -9.21 -4.88
C PHE A 289 -8.53 -10.73 -4.99
N TRP A 290 -8.06 -11.32 -6.07
CA TRP A 290 -7.94 -12.78 -6.21
C TRP A 290 -7.02 -13.37 -5.13
N ASN A 291 -6.03 -12.60 -4.68
CA ASN A 291 -5.03 -13.04 -3.71
C ASN A 291 -5.14 -12.28 -2.38
N GLU A 292 -6.30 -11.73 -2.03
CA GLU A 292 -6.49 -10.88 -0.86
C GLU A 292 -6.11 -11.60 0.46
N ALA A 293 -6.39 -12.91 0.58
CA ALA A 293 -5.96 -13.69 1.74
C ALA A 293 -4.42 -13.73 1.91
N TRP A 294 -3.66 -13.62 0.82
CA TRP A 294 -2.20 -13.50 0.89
C TRP A 294 -1.77 -12.12 1.39
N TYR A 295 -2.57 -11.07 1.13
CA TYR A 295 -2.30 -9.72 1.62
C TYR A 295 -2.22 -9.66 3.15
N LEU A 296 -2.96 -10.53 3.86
CA LEU A 296 -2.87 -10.69 5.32
C LEU A 296 -1.48 -11.09 5.83
N LYS A 297 -0.57 -11.50 4.94
CA LYS A 297 0.81 -11.90 5.24
C LYS A 297 1.85 -10.83 4.87
N THR A 298 1.40 -9.67 4.39
CA THR A 298 2.27 -8.58 3.94
C THR A 298 2.76 -7.72 5.10
N ILE A 299 3.69 -6.82 4.80
CA ILE A 299 4.30 -5.93 5.79
C ILE A 299 3.26 -5.01 6.44
N ASP A 300 2.28 -4.55 5.69
CA ASP A 300 1.31 -3.55 6.14
C ASP A 300 0.38 -4.13 7.22
N ILE A 301 -0.05 -5.39 7.04
CA ILE A 301 -0.88 -6.12 8.02
C ILE A 301 -0.03 -6.70 9.16
N CYS A 302 1.09 -7.36 8.85
CA CYS A 302 1.83 -8.17 9.82
C CYS A 302 2.92 -7.43 10.60
N HIS A 303 3.26 -6.19 10.25
CA HIS A 303 4.42 -5.53 10.85
C HIS A 303 4.25 -4.03 11.10
N ASP A 304 3.55 -3.32 10.22
CA ASP A 304 3.32 -1.89 10.41
C ASP A 304 2.15 -1.66 11.37
N HIS A 305 2.12 -0.54 12.08
CA HIS A 305 0.99 -0.13 12.90
C HIS A 305 0.07 0.77 12.08
N PHE A 306 -1.20 0.91 12.47
CA PHE A 306 -2.13 1.77 11.74
C PHE A 306 -2.14 3.19 12.31
N GLY A 307 -1.57 4.12 11.55
CA GLY A 307 -1.54 5.56 11.84
C GLY A 307 -1.89 6.40 10.63
N TRP A 308 -1.48 7.66 10.62
CA TRP A 308 -1.68 8.55 9.48
C TRP A 308 -1.05 8.03 8.19
N TYR A 309 0.11 7.39 8.26
CA TYR A 309 0.79 6.84 7.07
C TYR A 309 -0.11 5.88 6.28
N LEU A 310 -0.76 4.92 6.94
CA LEU A 310 -1.68 3.98 6.29
C LEU A 310 -3.06 4.62 6.08
N GLY A 311 -3.64 5.25 7.10
CA GLY A 311 -5.01 5.79 7.01
C GLY A 311 -5.16 6.88 5.95
N TRP A 312 -4.29 7.89 5.95
CA TRP A 312 -4.30 8.94 4.93
C TRP A 312 -3.76 8.44 3.58
N GLY A 313 -2.74 7.58 3.60
CA GLY A 313 -2.17 6.98 2.39
C GLY A 313 -3.20 6.18 1.58
N ASP A 314 -3.98 5.33 2.24
CA ASP A 314 -5.02 4.52 1.60
C ASP A 314 -6.21 5.37 1.11
N CYS A 315 -6.58 6.43 1.84
CA CYS A 315 -7.70 7.30 1.46
C CYS A 315 -7.36 8.31 0.36
N VAL A 316 -6.13 8.84 0.34
CA VAL A 316 -5.75 10.00 -0.46
C VAL A 316 -4.61 9.68 -1.42
N TRP A 317 -3.47 9.19 -0.91
CA TRP A 317 -2.31 8.99 -1.76
C TRP A 317 -2.58 7.97 -2.86
N LEU A 318 -3.15 6.81 -2.50
CA LEU A 318 -3.43 5.74 -3.45
C LEU A 318 -4.43 6.20 -4.53
N PRO A 319 -5.65 6.66 -4.21
CA PRO A 319 -6.62 6.99 -5.25
C PRO A 319 -6.16 8.12 -6.16
N PHE A 320 -5.41 9.11 -5.67
CA PHE A 320 -5.07 10.29 -6.45
C PHE A 320 -3.75 10.17 -7.20
N LEU A 321 -2.74 9.49 -6.64
CA LEU A 321 -1.42 9.38 -7.27
C LEU A 321 -1.25 8.10 -8.11
N TYR A 322 -2.01 7.04 -7.83
CA TYR A 322 -1.93 5.80 -8.63
C TYR A 322 -2.73 5.90 -9.93
N THR A 323 -3.64 6.87 -10.01
CA THR A 323 -4.48 7.12 -11.20
C THR A 323 -3.99 8.31 -12.03
N LEU A 324 -2.78 8.84 -11.79
CA LEU A 324 -2.29 10.05 -12.50
C LEU A 324 -2.26 9.86 -14.01
N GLN A 325 -1.99 8.64 -14.48
CA GLN A 325 -1.94 8.31 -15.91
C GLN A 325 -3.31 8.46 -16.55
N GLY A 326 -4.35 7.94 -15.89
CA GLY A 326 -5.72 8.10 -16.35
C GLY A 326 -6.14 9.58 -16.32
N LEU A 327 -5.84 10.29 -15.23
CA LEU A 327 -6.13 11.72 -15.12
C LEU A 327 -5.45 12.52 -16.26
N TYR A 328 -4.16 12.27 -16.48
CA TYR A 328 -3.37 12.89 -17.54
C TYR A 328 -4.01 12.67 -18.92
N LEU A 329 -4.45 11.45 -19.21
CA LEU A 329 -5.03 11.09 -20.50
C LEU A 329 -6.41 11.72 -20.75
N VAL A 330 -7.14 12.15 -19.71
CA VAL A 330 -8.36 12.94 -19.89
C VAL A 330 -8.01 14.33 -20.43
N TYR A 331 -6.99 15.00 -19.90
CA TYR A 331 -6.58 16.33 -20.37
C TYR A 331 -5.73 16.28 -21.65
N ASN A 332 -4.97 15.19 -21.84
CA ASN A 332 -4.04 15.01 -22.95
C ASN A 332 -4.34 13.66 -23.66
N PRO A 333 -5.29 13.62 -24.62
CA PRO A 333 -5.65 12.39 -25.31
C PRO A 333 -4.50 11.93 -26.22
N VAL A 334 -3.72 10.94 -25.77
CA VAL A 334 -2.59 10.38 -26.52
C VAL A 334 -3.02 9.15 -27.31
N GLN A 335 -2.95 9.18 -28.63
CA GLN A 335 -3.13 7.99 -29.46
C GLN A 335 -1.77 7.40 -29.84
N LEU A 336 -1.45 6.22 -29.30
CA LEU A 336 -0.18 5.54 -29.58
C LEU A 336 -0.22 4.86 -30.95
N SER A 337 0.93 4.77 -31.62
CA SER A 337 1.05 3.86 -32.77
C SER A 337 0.95 2.41 -32.32
N THR A 338 0.52 1.51 -33.20
CA THR A 338 0.35 0.08 -32.89
C THR A 338 1.60 -0.55 -32.29
N ALA A 339 2.79 -0.18 -32.78
CA ALA A 339 4.05 -0.69 -32.27
C ALA A 339 4.32 -0.24 -30.81
N HIS A 340 4.08 1.04 -30.50
CA HIS A 340 4.24 1.55 -29.13
C HIS A 340 3.21 0.94 -28.18
N ALA A 341 1.94 0.86 -28.60
CA ALA A 341 0.87 0.22 -27.84
C ALA A 341 1.21 -1.25 -27.53
N ALA A 342 1.70 -2.01 -28.51
CA ALA A 342 2.11 -3.40 -28.34
C ALA A 342 3.33 -3.54 -27.40
N ALA A 343 4.31 -2.65 -27.51
CA ALA A 343 5.49 -2.65 -26.64
C ALA A 343 5.11 -2.35 -25.18
N VAL A 344 4.23 -1.36 -24.94
CA VAL A 344 3.71 -1.03 -23.60
C VAL A 344 2.92 -2.20 -23.02
N LEU A 345 2.03 -2.80 -23.81
CA LEU A 345 1.27 -3.97 -23.39
C LEU A 345 2.19 -5.14 -23.03
N LEU A 346 3.19 -5.43 -23.87
CA LEU A 346 4.16 -6.49 -23.63
C LEU A 346 4.95 -6.23 -22.34
N LEU A 347 5.44 -5.00 -22.13
CA LEU A 347 6.15 -4.60 -20.92
C LEU A 347 5.28 -4.83 -19.67
N GLY A 348 4.01 -4.40 -19.72
CA GLY A 348 3.06 -4.57 -18.62
C GLY A 348 2.75 -6.04 -18.32
N LEU A 349 2.49 -6.85 -19.36
CA LEU A 349 2.18 -8.28 -19.21
C LEU A 349 3.40 -9.09 -18.73
N VAL A 350 4.60 -8.79 -19.22
CA VAL A 350 5.84 -9.42 -18.72
C VAL A 350 6.10 -9.01 -17.28
N GLY A 351 5.93 -7.73 -16.95
CA GLY A 351 6.05 -7.23 -15.57
C GLY A 351 5.09 -7.96 -14.62
N TYR A 352 3.82 -8.05 -15.00
CA TYR A 352 2.81 -8.81 -14.28
C TYR A 352 3.19 -10.29 -14.11
N TYR A 353 3.63 -10.95 -15.19
CA TYR A 353 4.06 -12.34 -15.13
C TYR A 353 5.22 -12.54 -14.15
N VAL A 354 6.25 -11.69 -14.20
CA VAL A 354 7.39 -11.74 -13.27
C VAL A 354 6.92 -11.53 -11.83
N PHE A 355 6.10 -10.51 -11.58
CA PHE A 355 5.54 -10.22 -10.25
C PHE A 355 4.75 -11.43 -9.69
N ARG A 356 3.78 -11.90 -10.45
CA ARG A 356 2.85 -12.97 -10.04
C ARG A 356 3.56 -14.31 -9.93
N SER A 357 4.36 -14.68 -10.92
CA SER A 357 5.09 -15.95 -10.92
C SER A 357 6.11 -16.01 -9.79
N THR A 358 6.84 -14.92 -9.50
CA THR A 358 7.76 -14.87 -8.35
C THR A 358 7.02 -15.08 -7.04
N ASN A 359 5.90 -14.40 -6.81
CA ASN A 359 5.11 -14.59 -5.59
C ASN A 359 4.49 -16.00 -5.49
N HIS A 360 3.99 -16.54 -6.60
CA HIS A 360 3.46 -17.90 -6.67
C HIS A 360 4.52 -18.96 -6.34
N GLN A 361 5.74 -18.82 -6.86
CA GLN A 361 6.84 -19.73 -6.53
C GLN A 361 7.11 -19.76 -5.02
N LYS A 362 7.12 -18.59 -4.36
CA LYS A 362 7.28 -18.51 -2.90
C LYS A 362 6.13 -19.17 -2.15
N ASP A 363 4.89 -18.91 -2.57
CA ASP A 363 3.70 -19.49 -1.92
C ASP A 363 3.66 -21.01 -2.06
N LEU A 364 3.85 -21.52 -3.29
CA LEU A 364 3.92 -22.96 -3.58
C LEU A 364 5.04 -23.64 -2.78
N PHE A 365 6.24 -23.03 -2.76
CA PHE A 365 7.38 -23.54 -2.01
C PHE A 365 7.08 -23.64 -0.52
N ARG A 366 6.44 -22.62 0.07
CA ARG A 366 6.08 -22.61 1.49
C ARG A 366 4.99 -23.63 1.82
N ARG A 367 3.93 -23.71 1.02
CA ARG A 367 2.80 -24.66 1.24
C ARG A 367 3.22 -26.11 1.13
N THR A 368 4.18 -26.41 0.27
CA THR A 368 4.68 -27.78 0.05
C THR A 368 5.92 -28.11 0.88
N GLU A 369 6.37 -27.20 1.75
CA GLU A 369 7.61 -27.32 2.52
C GLU A 369 8.84 -27.65 1.65
N GLY A 370 8.86 -27.13 0.42
CA GLY A 370 9.90 -27.41 -0.59
C GLY A 370 9.71 -28.68 -1.41
N LYS A 371 8.62 -29.42 -1.22
CA LYS A 371 8.23 -30.59 -2.02
C LYS A 371 7.44 -30.17 -3.28
N CYS A 372 8.00 -29.27 -4.07
CA CYS A 372 7.43 -28.82 -5.34
C CYS A 372 8.47 -28.85 -6.47
N SER A 373 8.05 -28.47 -7.67
CA SER A 373 8.93 -28.25 -8.82
C SER A 373 8.88 -26.77 -9.20
N VAL A 374 10.05 -26.15 -9.38
CA VAL A 374 10.22 -24.77 -9.84
C VAL A 374 11.02 -24.83 -11.14
N TRP A 375 10.42 -24.36 -12.24
CA TRP A 375 10.98 -24.47 -13.60
C TRP A 375 11.42 -25.91 -13.97
N GLY A 376 10.57 -26.89 -13.63
CA GLY A 376 10.79 -28.30 -13.98
C GLY A 376 11.84 -29.02 -13.11
N LYS A 377 12.44 -28.36 -12.11
CA LYS A 377 13.45 -28.95 -11.22
C LYS A 377 13.03 -28.83 -9.76
N LYS A 378 13.57 -29.71 -8.92
CA LYS A 378 13.43 -29.60 -7.46
C LYS A 378 14.09 -28.28 -7.00
N PRO A 379 13.40 -27.43 -6.21
CA PRO A 379 13.94 -26.16 -5.78
C PRO A 379 15.15 -26.35 -4.85
N THR A 380 16.13 -25.47 -4.98
CA THR A 380 17.24 -25.35 -4.04
C THR A 380 16.88 -24.33 -2.97
N PHE A 381 17.33 -24.57 -1.73
CA PHE A 381 17.05 -23.69 -0.60
C PHE A 381 18.12 -23.82 0.49
N ILE A 382 18.12 -22.85 1.39
CA ILE A 382 18.90 -22.85 2.63
C ILE A 382 17.93 -23.07 3.78
N GLU A 383 18.21 -24.05 4.63
CA GLU A 383 17.49 -24.21 5.90
C GLU A 383 18.01 -23.19 6.91
N CYS A 384 17.09 -22.56 7.60
CA CYS A 384 17.37 -21.53 8.59
C CYS A 384 16.68 -21.86 9.89
N ALA A 385 17.35 -21.56 11.00
CA ALA A 385 16.74 -21.58 12.32
C ALA A 385 16.68 -20.15 12.86
N TYR A 386 15.57 -19.78 13.50
CA TYR A 386 15.42 -18.49 14.17
C TYR A 386 14.67 -18.65 15.48
N ARG A 387 14.95 -17.75 16.44
CA ARG A 387 14.20 -17.69 17.70
C ARG A 387 13.13 -16.62 17.60
N SER A 388 11.92 -16.92 18.05
CA SER A 388 10.85 -15.94 18.24
C SER A 388 11.01 -15.21 19.57
N GLY A 389 10.26 -14.11 19.77
CA GLY A 389 10.30 -13.32 21.00
C GLY A 389 9.87 -14.10 22.26
N ASP A 390 9.15 -15.21 22.10
CA ASP A 390 8.82 -16.16 23.18
C ASP A 390 9.93 -17.20 23.46
N GLY A 391 11.09 -17.07 22.81
CA GLY A 391 12.24 -17.97 22.95
C GLY A 391 12.15 -19.27 22.16
N GLY A 392 11.01 -19.53 21.50
CA GLY A 392 10.78 -20.72 20.68
C GLY A 392 11.74 -20.81 19.49
N LEU A 393 12.30 -21.99 19.22
CA LEU A 393 13.13 -22.26 18.06
C LEU A 393 12.24 -22.67 16.88
N HIS A 394 12.33 -21.94 15.78
CA HIS A 394 11.55 -22.18 14.56
C HIS A 394 12.48 -22.45 13.38
N HIS A 395 12.03 -23.33 12.49
CA HIS A 395 12.73 -23.63 11.25
C HIS A 395 12.02 -22.96 10.06
N SER A 396 12.80 -22.48 9.11
CA SER A 396 12.33 -21.87 7.86
C SER A 396 13.23 -22.28 6.70
N LYS A 397 12.76 -22.08 5.48
CA LYS A 397 13.51 -22.36 4.25
C LYS A 397 13.57 -21.11 3.38
N LEU A 398 14.76 -20.73 2.95
CA LEU A 398 15.00 -19.62 2.01
C LEU A 398 15.33 -20.19 0.63
N MET A 399 14.47 -19.94 -0.35
CA MET A 399 14.59 -20.51 -1.69
C MET A 399 15.66 -19.79 -2.53
N THR A 400 16.59 -20.54 -3.12
CA THR A 400 17.71 -20.05 -3.94
C THR A 400 17.58 -20.42 -5.42
N SER A 401 16.39 -20.86 -5.86
CA SER A 401 16.08 -21.24 -7.25
C SER A 401 14.89 -20.48 -7.80
N GLY A 402 14.66 -20.58 -9.12
CA GLY A 402 13.60 -19.83 -9.79
C GLY A 402 13.89 -18.34 -9.76
N PHE A 403 12.84 -17.52 -9.71
CA PHE A 403 13.01 -16.07 -9.66
C PHE A 403 13.70 -15.59 -8.37
N TRP A 404 13.47 -16.29 -7.24
CA TRP A 404 14.16 -16.00 -5.96
C TRP A 404 15.63 -16.44 -5.95
N GLY A 405 16.08 -17.21 -6.95
CA GLY A 405 17.49 -17.50 -7.20
C GLY A 405 18.17 -16.48 -8.12
N VAL A 406 17.39 -15.66 -8.85
CA VAL A 406 17.90 -14.63 -9.76
C VAL A 406 18.14 -13.32 -9.01
N ALA A 407 17.15 -12.89 -8.22
CA ALA A 407 17.27 -11.75 -7.31
C ALA A 407 16.35 -11.96 -6.10
N ARG A 408 16.74 -11.41 -4.95
CA ARG A 408 16.01 -11.58 -3.69
C ARG A 408 14.62 -10.94 -3.70
N HIS A 409 14.38 -9.97 -4.58
CA HIS A 409 13.11 -9.27 -4.71
C HIS A 409 12.69 -9.05 -6.17
N LEU A 410 12.86 -10.06 -7.03
CA LEU A 410 12.49 -9.93 -8.45
C LEU A 410 10.98 -9.68 -8.66
N ASN A 411 10.14 -10.01 -7.69
CA ASN A 411 8.73 -9.62 -7.67
C ASN A 411 8.57 -8.08 -7.72
N TYR A 412 9.41 -7.33 -7.01
CA TYR A 412 9.38 -5.86 -7.04
C TYR A 412 9.85 -5.32 -8.40
N THR A 413 10.80 -5.99 -9.06
CA THR A 413 11.17 -5.65 -10.45
C THR A 413 9.99 -5.80 -11.40
N GLY A 414 9.22 -6.89 -11.28
CA GLY A 414 7.98 -7.06 -12.06
C GLY A 414 6.96 -5.94 -11.80
N ASP A 415 6.83 -5.50 -10.55
CA ASP A 415 5.96 -4.38 -10.14
C ASP A 415 6.43 -3.04 -10.76
N LEU A 416 7.74 -2.78 -10.80
CA LEU A 416 8.32 -1.61 -11.46
C LEU A 416 8.14 -1.64 -12.99
N MET A 417 8.23 -2.81 -13.61
CA MET A 417 7.94 -2.96 -15.05
C MET A 417 6.49 -2.61 -15.36
N GLY A 418 5.53 -3.09 -14.56
CA GLY A 418 4.12 -2.70 -14.68
C GLY A 418 3.93 -1.19 -14.47
N SER A 419 4.55 -0.64 -13.42
CA SER A 419 4.51 0.80 -13.12
C SER A 419 5.06 1.65 -14.27
N LEU A 420 6.15 1.22 -14.90
CA LEU A 420 6.72 1.88 -16.07
C LEU A 420 5.78 1.76 -17.29
N ALA A 421 5.15 0.62 -17.50
CA ALA A 421 4.18 0.43 -18.58
C ALA A 421 2.98 1.39 -18.45
N TYR A 422 2.47 1.60 -17.23
CA TYR A 422 1.38 2.57 -17.00
C TYR A 422 1.82 3.98 -17.45
N CYS A 423 3.01 4.40 -17.05
CA CYS A 423 3.55 5.73 -17.38
C CYS A 423 3.84 5.86 -18.88
N ALA A 424 4.44 4.83 -19.50
CA ALA A 424 4.78 4.82 -20.91
C ALA A 424 3.56 4.86 -21.83
N ALA A 425 2.40 4.38 -21.36
CA ALA A 425 1.14 4.53 -22.09
C ALA A 425 0.75 6.01 -22.33
N CYS A 426 1.22 6.93 -21.47
CA CYS A 426 0.98 8.36 -21.60
C CYS A 426 1.91 9.08 -22.59
N GLY A 427 2.83 8.37 -23.25
CA GLY A 427 3.89 8.98 -24.06
C GLY A 427 4.93 9.71 -23.22
N PHE A 428 5.67 10.64 -23.83
CA PHE A 428 6.83 11.32 -23.20
C PHE A 428 6.70 12.86 -23.17
N GLY A 429 5.50 13.39 -23.42
CA GLY A 429 5.28 14.85 -23.44
C GLY A 429 5.40 15.50 -22.06
N HIS A 430 5.05 14.78 -20.99
CA HIS A 430 5.04 15.31 -19.63
C HIS A 430 5.67 14.32 -18.64
N ILE A 431 6.38 14.86 -17.64
CA ILE A 431 6.93 14.08 -16.53
C ILE A 431 5.85 13.70 -15.49
N HIS A 432 4.71 14.39 -15.47
CA HIS A 432 3.61 14.20 -14.51
C HIS A 432 3.21 12.72 -14.32
N PRO A 433 2.84 11.96 -15.37
CA PRO A 433 2.48 10.54 -15.19
C PRO A 433 3.64 9.66 -14.70
N TYR A 434 4.89 10.06 -14.95
CA TYR A 434 6.10 9.34 -14.53
C TYR A 434 6.45 9.53 -13.05
N PHE A 435 5.78 10.45 -12.35
CA PHE A 435 5.90 10.52 -10.89
C PHE A 435 5.59 9.17 -10.24
N TYR A 436 4.64 8.41 -10.77
CA TYR A 436 4.26 7.10 -10.25
C TYR A 436 5.42 6.10 -10.25
N ILE A 437 6.16 5.95 -11.35
CA ILE A 437 7.31 5.03 -11.39
C ILE A 437 8.44 5.50 -10.48
N VAL A 438 8.66 6.81 -10.36
CA VAL A 438 9.66 7.37 -9.43
C VAL A 438 9.28 7.04 -7.99
N TYR A 439 8.03 7.30 -7.60
CA TYR A 439 7.51 6.97 -6.29
C TYR A 439 7.57 5.47 -6.00
N MET A 440 7.10 4.62 -6.93
CA MET A 440 7.14 3.17 -6.77
C MET A 440 8.56 2.64 -6.62
N THR A 441 9.53 3.23 -7.34
CA THR A 441 10.95 2.88 -7.18
C THR A 441 11.44 3.20 -5.77
N ILE A 442 11.17 4.41 -5.27
CA ILE A 442 11.56 4.81 -3.90
C ILE A 442 10.89 3.89 -2.87
N LEU A 443 9.59 3.64 -3.01
CA LEU A 443 8.82 2.78 -2.11
C LEU A 443 9.39 1.37 -2.06
N LEU A 444 9.63 0.75 -3.23
CA LEU A 444 10.07 -0.64 -3.32
C LEU A 444 11.54 -0.82 -2.93
N VAL A 445 12.41 0.15 -3.21
CA VAL A 445 13.79 0.15 -2.71
C VAL A 445 13.82 0.27 -1.19
N HIS A 446 13.06 1.21 -0.63
CA HIS A 446 12.95 1.35 0.82
C HIS A 446 12.39 0.09 1.47
N ARG A 447 11.33 -0.49 0.87
CA ARG A 447 10.72 -1.75 1.35
C ARG A 447 11.69 -2.92 1.27
N CYS A 448 12.47 -3.03 0.19
CA CYS A 448 13.51 -4.02 0.03
C CYS A 448 14.55 -3.91 1.16
N VAL A 449 15.14 -2.73 1.37
CA VAL A 449 16.15 -2.53 2.42
C VAL A 449 15.60 -2.87 3.81
N ARG A 450 14.35 -2.50 4.09
CA ARG A 450 13.69 -2.81 5.36
C ARG A 450 13.44 -4.30 5.55
N ASP A 451 13.05 -5.00 4.48
CA ASP A 451 12.88 -6.46 4.51
C ASP A 451 14.22 -7.19 4.67
N GLU A 452 15.28 -6.70 4.02
CA GLU A 452 16.61 -7.27 4.18
C GLU A 452 17.17 -7.12 5.58
N HIS A 453 17.03 -5.94 6.17
CA HIS A 453 17.45 -5.70 7.56
C HIS A 453 16.71 -6.65 8.50
N ARG A 454 15.39 -6.78 8.33
CA ARG A 454 14.57 -7.72 9.10
C ARG A 454 15.01 -9.17 8.91
N CYS A 455 15.24 -9.61 7.67
CA CYS A 455 15.66 -10.98 7.40
C CYS A 455 17.06 -11.26 7.95
N SER A 456 17.95 -10.26 7.93
CA SER A 456 19.26 -10.31 8.56
C SER A 456 19.15 -10.48 10.08
N SER A 457 18.36 -9.66 10.77
CA SER A 457 18.14 -9.79 12.22
C SER A 457 17.45 -11.11 12.58
N LYS A 458 16.56 -11.62 11.72
CA LYS A 458 15.83 -12.86 11.95
C LYS A 458 16.68 -14.13 11.75
N TYR A 459 17.39 -14.23 10.63
CA TYR A 459 18.10 -15.47 10.23
C TYR A 459 19.62 -15.39 10.41
N GLY A 460 20.18 -14.22 10.73
CA GLY A 460 21.60 -14.04 11.03
C GLY A 460 22.53 -14.63 9.96
N LYS A 461 23.34 -15.62 10.36
CA LYS A 461 24.32 -16.27 9.48
C LYS A 461 23.68 -16.97 8.28
N ASP A 462 22.47 -17.50 8.41
CA ASP A 462 21.78 -18.15 7.29
C ASP A 462 21.27 -17.12 6.27
N TRP A 463 20.93 -15.91 6.71
CA TRP A 463 20.67 -14.79 5.79
C TRP A 463 21.92 -14.43 5.00
N LYS A 464 23.08 -14.38 5.66
CA LYS A 464 24.35 -14.09 4.98
C LYS A 464 24.64 -15.12 3.88
N ARG A 465 24.50 -16.41 4.19
CA ARG A 465 24.61 -17.50 3.19
C ARG A 465 23.62 -17.33 2.04
N TYR A 466 22.40 -16.87 2.32
CA TYR A 466 21.40 -16.59 1.30
C TYR A 466 21.81 -15.41 0.40
N THR A 467 22.28 -14.31 0.98
CA THR A 467 22.77 -13.15 0.21
C THR A 467 24.03 -13.45 -0.59
N ASP A 468 24.88 -14.38 -0.15
CA ASP A 468 26.04 -14.82 -0.91
C ASP A 468 25.63 -15.70 -2.10
N ALA A 469 24.58 -16.51 -1.94
CA ALA A 469 24.04 -17.35 -3.02
C ALA A 469 23.23 -16.56 -4.05
N VAL A 470 22.50 -15.53 -3.63
CA VAL A 470 21.66 -14.68 -4.48
C VAL A 470 22.04 -13.23 -4.20
N PRO A 471 23.08 -12.67 -4.86
CA PRO A 471 23.68 -11.38 -4.46
C PRO A 471 22.85 -10.15 -4.79
N TYR A 472 21.99 -10.23 -5.80
CA TYR A 472 21.21 -9.09 -6.28
C TYR A 472 19.88 -8.92 -5.52
N ARG A 473 19.53 -7.67 -5.23
CA ARG A 473 18.27 -7.28 -4.57
C ARG A 473 17.11 -7.25 -5.54
N LEU A 474 17.20 -6.41 -6.55
CA LEU A 474 16.11 -6.10 -7.49
C LEU A 474 16.52 -6.44 -8.93
N LEU A 475 17.59 -5.80 -9.40
CA LEU A 475 18.02 -5.86 -10.79
C LEU A 475 19.34 -6.65 -10.86
N PRO A 476 19.32 -7.86 -11.46
CA PRO A 476 20.52 -8.67 -11.61
C PRO A 476 21.63 -7.89 -12.30
N GLY A 477 22.81 -7.85 -11.69
CA GLY A 477 23.98 -7.14 -12.18
C GLY A 477 24.04 -5.64 -11.83
N ILE A 478 23.03 -5.08 -11.16
CA ILE A 478 22.98 -3.65 -10.81
C ILE A 478 22.81 -3.44 -9.30
N PHE A 479 21.73 -3.99 -8.72
CA PHE A 479 21.36 -3.78 -7.32
C PHE A 479 20.78 -5.02 -6.67
#